data_AF-A0A661NPZ9-F1
#
_entry.id   AF-A0A661NPZ9-F1
#
_cell.length_a   1.000
_cell.length_b   1.000
_cell.length_c   1.000
_cell.angle_alpha   90.00
_cell.angle_beta   90.00
_cell.angle_gamma   90.00
#
_symmetry.space_group_name_H-M   'P 1'
#
loop_
_entity.id
_entity.type
_entity.pdbx_description
1 polymer ?
#
loop_
_entity_poly.entity_id
_entity_poly.type
_entity_poly.pdbx_seq_one_letter_code
_entity_poly.pdbx_strand_id
1 'polypeptide(L)'
;MLLAAFLLLAGCETRDVDQRPPTYADEVGVVLVDACAECHGPVAPEADYDVTSFYASIGCVTDGRAAVLPPDASAPVVAVLSRDDHAGLVEPGELALLTTWVTTGATDQGGAQHPPGFMDPRGESFHGWDLREDSWDLLYDPTLPGACGQCHEGSPTRPEGAGISTSIPDCTTCHDGPGGVLDCATCHGNGAQAFPPRDVCYFGDRAGEGGAHATHDTEGYDCVDCHGERDDQVGRGGLHGNGSVEVEFGEFAGGADASYDAATGACTVYCHTRGGTLETPRWVEDTGPLDCQSCHLSPPTDHFVGPCNLCHTEANADGTALSGGPLHLNGVVDFGDGSGGCGGCHGAGGDDAWPRTHAHDGHREPTVALQASCESCHPVPMELDDPGHMDGVVQIVLTGLAAARGVEPVYDDAANTCVVACHGEGLEGAAVPLPVWTAPEEVAGRCNACHGLPPAAPHPDFEGCASTLCHGGEVSHPPGGPEITEAGRTIHVDGMIDFGGAP
;
A
#
# COMPACT_ATOMS: atom_id res chain seq x y z
N MET A 1 -25.99 -97.21 24.80
CA MET A 1 -26.13 -96.29 23.66
C MET A 1 -25.38 -95.01 24.04
N LEU A 2 -24.20 -94.80 23.46
CA LEU A 2 -23.32 -93.68 23.75
C LEU A 2 -23.83 -92.39 23.10
N LEU A 3 -23.95 -91.31 23.86
CA LEU A 3 -24.03 -89.94 23.34
C LEU A 3 -22.61 -89.43 23.08
N ALA A 4 -22.35 -89.03 21.83
CA ALA A 4 -21.14 -88.30 21.44
C ALA A 4 -21.38 -86.80 21.63
N ALA A 5 -20.50 -86.14 22.38
CA ALA A 5 -20.45 -84.68 22.51
C ALA A 5 -19.57 -84.12 21.39
N PHE A 6 -20.16 -83.28 20.53
CA PHE A 6 -19.43 -82.46 19.56
C PHE A 6 -18.97 -81.17 20.25
N LEU A 7 -17.65 -81.02 20.43
CA LEU A 7 -17.05 -79.72 20.75
C LEU A 7 -16.89 -78.93 19.44
N LEU A 8 -17.66 -77.85 19.31
CA LEU A 8 -17.45 -76.79 18.32
C LEU A 8 -16.37 -75.85 18.87
N LEU A 9 -15.16 -75.94 18.32
CA LEU A 9 -14.13 -74.92 18.46
C LEU A 9 -14.48 -73.78 17.49
N ALA A 10 -14.99 -72.67 18.02
CA ALA A 10 -15.09 -71.41 17.29
C ALA A 10 -13.67 -70.85 17.13
N GLY A 11 -13.12 -70.93 15.91
CA GLY A 11 -11.94 -70.17 15.53
C GLY A 11 -12.32 -68.69 15.42
N CYS A 12 -11.62 -67.83 16.16
CA CYS A 12 -11.60 -66.41 15.88
C CYS A 12 -10.85 -66.20 14.57
N GLU A 13 -11.58 -66.16 13.46
CA GLU A 13 -11.08 -65.65 12.20
C GLU A 13 -10.93 -64.14 12.38
N THR A 14 -9.68 -63.67 12.54
CA THR A 14 -9.36 -62.25 12.43
C THR A 14 -9.75 -61.83 11.03
N ARG A 15 -10.87 -61.12 10.90
CA ARG A 15 -11.13 -60.33 9.70
C ARG A 15 -9.94 -59.39 9.56
N ASP A 16 -9.14 -59.57 8.50
CA ASP A 16 -8.29 -58.51 7.99
C ASP A 16 -9.23 -57.32 7.74
N VAL A 17 -9.14 -56.34 8.63
CA VAL A 17 -9.69 -55.02 8.35
C VAL A 17 -8.81 -54.51 7.23
N ASP A 18 -9.33 -54.44 6.00
CA ASP A 18 -8.65 -53.72 4.92
C ASP A 18 -8.23 -52.36 5.49
N GLN A 19 -6.94 -52.19 5.76
CA GLN A 19 -6.44 -50.98 6.37
C GLN A 19 -6.50 -49.91 5.29
N ARG A 20 -7.45 -48.98 5.45
CA ARG A 20 -7.54 -47.80 4.61
C ARG A 20 -6.19 -47.06 4.61
N PRO A 21 -5.84 -46.38 3.50
CA PRO A 21 -4.68 -45.50 3.50
C PRO A 21 -4.78 -44.47 4.65
N PRO A 22 -3.65 -44.11 5.28
CA PRO A 22 -3.63 -43.07 6.30
C PRO A 22 -4.02 -41.71 5.70
N THR A 23 -4.58 -40.83 6.51
CA THR A 23 -5.02 -39.49 6.08
C THR A 23 -4.43 -38.41 6.97
N TYR A 24 -4.42 -37.17 6.49
CA TYR A 24 -3.95 -36.04 7.30
C TYR A 24 -4.82 -35.86 8.55
N ALA A 25 -6.14 -35.85 8.40
CA ALA A 25 -7.06 -35.58 9.49
C ALA A 25 -7.05 -36.64 10.60
N ASP A 26 -6.75 -37.90 10.27
CA ASP A 26 -6.88 -39.01 11.22
C ASP A 26 -5.56 -39.41 11.88
N GLU A 27 -4.47 -39.48 11.12
CA GLU A 27 -3.20 -40.01 11.62
C GLU A 27 -2.00 -39.09 11.34
N VAL A 28 -1.89 -38.55 10.13
CA VAL A 28 -0.64 -37.92 9.66
C VAL A 28 -0.46 -36.50 10.19
N GLY A 29 -1.54 -35.72 10.30
CA GLY A 29 -1.46 -34.35 10.81
C GLY A 29 -0.92 -34.27 12.23
N VAL A 30 -1.22 -35.27 13.07
CA VAL A 30 -0.66 -35.38 14.43
C VAL A 30 0.85 -35.55 14.37
N VAL A 31 1.34 -36.48 13.55
CA VAL A 31 2.78 -36.73 13.39
C VAL A 31 3.49 -35.49 12.87
N LEU A 32 2.93 -34.84 11.85
CA LEU A 32 3.52 -33.64 11.27
C LEU A 32 3.59 -32.49 12.27
N VAL A 33 2.51 -32.23 13.00
CA VAL A 33 2.48 -31.15 14.00
C VAL A 33 3.44 -31.45 15.15
N ASP A 34 3.40 -32.66 15.71
CA ASP A 34 4.21 -33.03 16.87
C ASP A 34 5.72 -33.06 16.55
N ALA A 35 6.10 -33.53 15.35
CA ALA A 35 7.49 -33.69 14.98
C ALA A 35 8.10 -32.45 14.29
N CYS A 36 7.27 -31.63 13.61
CA CYS A 36 7.79 -30.60 12.70
C CYS A 36 7.32 -29.16 13.01
N ALA A 37 6.18 -28.94 13.66
CA ALA A 37 5.60 -27.59 13.78
C ALA A 37 6.41 -26.61 14.65
N GLU A 38 7.37 -27.09 15.45
CA GLU A 38 8.29 -26.21 16.18
C GLU A 38 9.14 -25.35 15.22
N CYS A 39 9.56 -25.92 14.08
CA CYS A 39 10.34 -25.23 13.05
C CYS A 39 9.48 -24.85 11.84
N HIS A 40 8.48 -25.67 11.51
CA HIS A 40 7.58 -25.53 10.36
C HIS A 40 6.17 -25.10 10.80
N GLY A 41 6.09 -24.10 11.68
CA GLY A 41 4.83 -23.54 12.18
C GLY A 41 4.30 -22.39 11.33
N PRO A 42 3.10 -21.86 11.64
CA PRO A 42 2.44 -20.84 10.82
C PRO A 42 3.08 -19.45 10.91
N VAL A 43 4.04 -19.24 11.83
CA VAL A 43 4.70 -17.96 12.06
C VAL A 43 6.18 -18.09 11.72
N ALA A 44 6.59 -17.47 10.61
CA ALA A 44 7.96 -17.53 10.08
C ALA A 44 8.50 -18.98 9.97
N PRO A 45 7.79 -19.87 9.25
CA PRO A 45 8.23 -21.25 9.05
C PRO A 45 9.64 -21.30 8.46
N GLU A 46 10.49 -22.20 8.98
CA GLU A 46 11.77 -22.47 8.34
C GLU A 46 11.55 -22.93 6.90
N ALA A 47 12.36 -22.37 5.99
CA ALA A 47 12.31 -22.69 4.56
C ALA A 47 10.95 -22.40 3.91
N ASP A 48 10.15 -21.49 4.48
CA ASP A 48 8.81 -21.11 4.03
C ASP A 48 7.82 -22.29 3.93
N TYR A 49 8.04 -23.35 4.72
CA TYR A 49 7.21 -24.56 4.72
C TYR A 49 6.51 -24.75 6.06
N ASP A 50 5.18 -24.81 6.04
CA ASP A 50 4.30 -24.98 7.22
C ASP A 50 3.60 -26.35 7.15
N VAL A 51 3.45 -27.01 8.29
CA VAL A 51 2.81 -28.33 8.41
C VAL A 51 1.52 -28.33 9.24
N THR A 52 1.06 -27.17 9.71
CA THR A 52 -0.02 -27.08 10.70
C THR A 52 -1.42 -27.21 10.13
N SER A 53 -1.55 -27.16 8.81
CA SER A 53 -2.79 -27.48 8.08
C SER A 53 -2.52 -28.46 6.96
N PHE A 54 -3.57 -29.14 6.50
CA PHE A 54 -3.48 -30.03 5.35
C PHE A 54 -2.88 -29.30 4.14
N TYR A 55 -3.46 -28.16 3.76
CA TYR A 55 -3.01 -27.37 2.60
C TYR A 55 -1.54 -26.97 2.73
N ALA A 56 -1.14 -26.41 3.88
CA ALA A 56 0.26 -26.06 4.11
C ALA A 56 1.20 -27.27 3.96
N SER A 57 0.82 -28.43 4.53
CA SER A 57 1.62 -29.65 4.49
C SER A 57 1.77 -30.26 3.09
N ILE A 58 0.87 -29.95 2.17
CA ILE A 58 0.97 -30.39 0.78
C ILE A 58 1.51 -29.30 -0.15
N GLY A 59 1.71 -28.09 0.36
CA GLY A 59 2.23 -26.93 -0.36
C GLY A 59 3.68 -27.09 -0.79
N CYS A 60 4.27 -26.00 -1.29
CA CYS A 60 5.60 -26.04 -1.88
C CYS A 60 6.65 -25.73 -0.83
N VAL A 61 7.76 -26.45 -0.91
CA VAL A 61 8.97 -26.08 -0.18
C VAL A 61 9.71 -24.98 -0.94
N THR A 62 10.75 -24.38 -0.34
CA THR A 62 11.48 -23.22 -0.88
C THR A 62 11.97 -23.34 -2.33
N ASP A 63 12.18 -24.58 -2.82
CA ASP A 63 12.62 -24.82 -4.20
C ASP A 63 11.47 -24.90 -5.22
N GLY A 64 10.24 -24.62 -4.80
CA GLY A 64 9.04 -24.60 -5.63
C GLY A 64 8.43 -25.98 -5.90
N ARG A 65 8.99 -27.07 -5.35
CA ARG A 65 8.38 -28.40 -5.46
C ARG A 65 7.34 -28.59 -4.36
N ALA A 66 6.21 -29.18 -4.72
CA ALA A 66 5.23 -29.63 -3.74
C ALA A 66 5.84 -30.67 -2.79
N ALA A 67 5.63 -30.50 -1.48
CA ALA A 67 6.28 -31.26 -0.43
C ALA A 67 6.02 -32.77 -0.50
N VAL A 68 4.85 -33.14 -1.02
CA VAL A 68 4.36 -34.52 -1.13
C VAL A 68 4.42 -35.09 -2.55
N LEU A 69 5.06 -34.40 -3.50
CA LEU A 69 5.21 -34.87 -4.88
C LEU A 69 6.68 -35.03 -5.31
N PRO A 70 7.01 -36.02 -6.18
CA PRO A 70 6.13 -37.07 -6.72
C PRO A 70 5.65 -38.05 -5.62
N PRO A 71 4.58 -38.85 -5.84
CA PRO A 71 3.99 -39.72 -4.82
C PRO A 71 4.84 -40.98 -4.57
N ASP A 72 6.09 -40.78 -4.18
CA ASP A 72 7.07 -41.79 -3.84
C ASP A 72 8.05 -41.27 -2.78
N ALA A 73 9.02 -42.10 -2.38
CA ALA A 73 9.97 -41.76 -1.32
C ALA A 73 10.91 -40.59 -1.65
N SER A 74 10.92 -40.09 -2.89
CA SER A 74 11.68 -38.91 -3.31
C SER A 74 10.94 -37.59 -3.09
N ALA A 75 9.66 -37.62 -2.68
CA ALA A 75 8.93 -36.45 -2.25
C ALA A 75 9.73 -35.68 -1.17
N PRO A 76 9.83 -34.33 -1.24
CA PRO A 76 10.62 -33.54 -0.30
C PRO A 76 10.40 -33.89 1.18
N VAL A 77 9.15 -34.06 1.61
CA VAL A 77 8.80 -34.33 3.01
C VAL A 77 9.29 -35.69 3.52
N VAL A 78 9.47 -36.68 2.62
CA VAL A 78 10.00 -38.00 2.97
C VAL A 78 11.51 -38.03 2.80
N ALA A 79 12.02 -37.48 1.71
CA ALA A 79 13.44 -37.48 1.39
C ALA A 79 14.27 -36.70 2.43
N VAL A 80 13.72 -35.60 2.97
CA VAL A 80 14.40 -34.76 3.96
C VAL A 80 14.75 -35.53 5.23
N LEU A 81 13.93 -36.50 5.64
CA LEU A 81 14.11 -37.29 6.86
C LEU A 81 15.34 -38.21 6.83
N SER A 82 15.99 -38.35 5.68
CA SER A 82 17.26 -39.08 5.54
C SER A 82 18.50 -38.20 5.70
N ARG A 83 18.34 -36.87 5.74
CA ARG A 83 19.43 -35.91 5.95
C ARG A 83 19.84 -35.92 7.43
N ASP A 84 21.13 -35.69 7.68
CA ASP A 84 21.69 -35.70 9.04
C ASP A 84 21.00 -34.73 10.01
N ASP A 85 20.44 -33.63 9.50
CA ASP A 85 19.73 -32.60 10.28
C ASP A 85 18.28 -32.97 10.64
N HIS A 86 17.68 -33.97 9.96
CA HIS A 86 16.31 -34.44 10.22
C HIS A 86 16.26 -35.93 10.63
N ALA A 87 17.37 -36.64 10.48
CA ALA A 87 17.46 -38.06 10.80
C ALA A 87 17.18 -38.29 12.30
N GLY A 88 16.16 -39.10 12.58
CA GLY A 88 15.76 -39.46 13.94
C GLY A 88 14.77 -38.51 14.61
N LEU A 89 14.22 -37.52 13.88
CA LEU A 89 13.12 -36.68 14.38
C LEU A 89 11.78 -37.42 14.47
N VAL A 90 11.60 -38.48 13.68
CA VAL A 90 10.42 -39.34 13.69
C VAL A 90 10.80 -40.79 13.96
N GLU A 91 9.92 -41.52 14.62
CA GLU A 91 10.09 -42.95 14.88
C GLU A 91 9.91 -43.77 13.58
N PRO A 92 10.48 -44.99 13.49
CA PRO A 92 10.36 -45.81 12.28
C PRO A 92 8.91 -46.10 11.83
N GLY A 93 7.97 -46.15 12.77
CA GLY A 93 6.54 -46.32 12.49
C GLY A 93 5.90 -45.06 11.88
N GLU A 94 6.30 -43.89 12.35
CA GLU A 94 5.84 -42.59 11.86
C GLU A 94 6.39 -42.32 10.45
N LEU A 95 7.66 -42.65 10.20
CA LEU A 95 8.24 -42.60 8.86
C LEU A 95 7.48 -43.51 7.89
N ALA A 96 7.11 -44.73 8.31
CA ALA A 96 6.33 -45.65 7.49
C ALA A 96 4.92 -45.11 7.22
N LEU A 97 4.29 -44.47 8.22
CA LEU A 97 3.00 -43.81 8.08
C LEU A 97 3.06 -42.66 7.06
N LEU A 98 4.01 -41.73 7.22
CA LEU A 98 4.24 -40.61 6.32
C LEU A 98 4.54 -41.06 4.88
N THR A 99 5.42 -42.05 4.73
CA THR A 99 5.76 -42.61 3.42
C THR A 99 4.54 -43.23 2.76
N THR A 100 3.73 -43.97 3.53
CA THR A 100 2.49 -44.57 3.01
C THR A 100 1.54 -43.47 2.55
N TRP A 101 1.27 -42.46 3.40
CA TRP A 101 0.40 -41.33 3.06
C TRP A 101 0.81 -40.66 1.75
N VAL A 102 2.08 -40.30 1.60
CA VAL A 102 2.64 -39.70 0.38
C VAL A 102 2.45 -40.61 -0.83
N THR A 103 2.83 -41.89 -0.72
CA THR A 103 2.74 -42.84 -1.84
C THR A 103 1.29 -43.16 -2.25
N THR A 104 0.33 -42.97 -1.34
CA THR A 104 -1.10 -43.14 -1.60
C THR A 104 -1.82 -41.85 -2.00
N GLY A 105 -1.08 -40.78 -2.29
CA GLY A 105 -1.62 -39.53 -2.83
C GLY A 105 -1.90 -38.42 -1.81
N ALA A 106 -1.39 -38.55 -0.59
CA ALA A 106 -1.39 -37.51 0.44
C ALA A 106 -2.75 -36.84 0.67
N THR A 107 -3.80 -37.63 0.94
CA THR A 107 -5.17 -37.12 1.08
C THR A 107 -5.47 -36.57 2.48
N ASP A 108 -6.30 -35.55 2.57
CA ASP A 108 -6.74 -34.98 3.86
C ASP A 108 -7.67 -35.93 4.63
N GLN A 109 -8.73 -36.41 3.98
CA GLN A 109 -9.76 -37.27 4.58
C GLN A 109 -10.13 -38.43 3.66
N GLY A 110 -10.56 -39.54 4.27
CA GLY A 110 -11.12 -40.70 3.61
C GLY A 110 -12.64 -40.74 3.79
N GLY A 111 -13.37 -40.01 2.96
CA GLY A 111 -14.84 -39.90 3.06
C GLY A 111 -15.60 -40.94 2.25
N ALA A 112 -16.79 -41.33 2.73
CA ALA A 112 -17.73 -42.15 1.96
C ALA A 112 -18.63 -41.34 1.01
N GLN A 113 -18.60 -40.00 1.11
CA GLN A 113 -19.49 -39.07 0.39
C GLN A 113 -18.78 -38.35 -0.76
N HIS A 114 -17.49 -38.06 -0.61
CA HIS A 114 -16.64 -37.47 -1.64
C HIS A 114 -15.50 -38.43 -1.99
N PRO A 115 -15.04 -38.44 -3.25
CA PRO A 115 -13.89 -39.24 -3.64
C PRO A 115 -12.61 -38.75 -2.93
N PRO A 116 -11.58 -39.62 -2.77
CA PRO A 116 -10.26 -39.18 -2.34
C PRO A 116 -9.72 -38.05 -3.22
N GLY A 117 -9.07 -37.06 -2.61
CA GLY A 117 -8.51 -35.90 -3.33
C GLY A 117 -9.51 -34.75 -3.58
N PHE A 118 -10.75 -34.84 -3.11
CA PHE A 118 -11.76 -33.78 -3.29
C PHE A 118 -11.36 -32.39 -2.76
N MET A 119 -10.49 -32.37 -1.75
CA MET A 119 -9.96 -31.13 -1.16
C MET A 119 -8.53 -30.79 -1.63
N ASP A 120 -7.89 -31.62 -2.46
CA ASP A 120 -6.56 -31.33 -2.99
C ASP A 120 -6.69 -30.62 -4.35
N PRO A 121 -6.29 -29.34 -4.49
CA PRO A 121 -6.45 -28.61 -5.75
C PRO A 121 -5.61 -29.15 -6.91
N ARG A 122 -4.62 -29.99 -6.62
CA ARG A 122 -3.80 -30.68 -7.61
C ARG A 122 -4.44 -31.99 -8.10
N GLY A 123 -5.44 -32.48 -7.38
CA GLY A 123 -6.12 -33.74 -7.66
C GLY A 123 -7.16 -33.60 -8.78
N GLU A 124 -7.35 -34.69 -9.55
CA GLU A 124 -8.35 -34.74 -10.63
C GLU A 124 -9.79 -34.63 -10.10
N SER A 125 -10.04 -35.04 -8.86
CA SER A 125 -11.36 -34.98 -8.21
C SER A 125 -11.58 -33.73 -7.36
N PHE A 126 -10.73 -32.71 -7.51
CA PHE A 126 -10.86 -31.47 -6.76
C PHE A 126 -12.23 -30.82 -6.98
N HIS A 127 -12.88 -30.42 -5.89
CA HIS A 127 -14.22 -29.83 -5.94
C HIS A 127 -14.32 -28.58 -6.84
N GLY A 128 -13.25 -27.80 -6.98
CA GLY A 128 -13.23 -26.65 -7.90
C GLY A 128 -13.31 -27.07 -9.38
N TRP A 129 -12.80 -28.25 -9.75
CA TRP A 129 -12.96 -28.78 -11.11
C TRP A 129 -14.39 -29.28 -11.35
N ASP A 130 -14.96 -29.98 -10.37
CA ASP A 130 -16.36 -30.43 -10.41
C ASP A 130 -17.32 -29.24 -10.55
N LEU A 131 -17.11 -28.16 -9.78
CA LEU A 131 -17.89 -26.93 -9.88
C LEU A 131 -17.75 -26.27 -11.25
N ARG A 132 -16.54 -26.23 -11.82
CA ARG A 132 -16.30 -25.64 -13.14
C ARG A 132 -17.00 -26.43 -14.26
N GLU A 133 -17.05 -27.77 -14.17
CA GLU A 133 -17.71 -28.62 -15.17
C GLU A 133 -19.22 -28.30 -15.28
N ASP A 134 -19.86 -28.01 -14.15
CA ASP A 134 -21.28 -27.62 -14.10
C ASP A 134 -21.49 -26.09 -14.19
N SER A 135 -20.50 -25.32 -14.65
CA SER A 135 -20.61 -23.84 -14.73
C SER A 135 -21.07 -23.18 -13.42
N TRP A 136 -20.60 -23.72 -12.29
CA TRP A 136 -20.87 -23.28 -10.92
C TRP A 136 -22.32 -23.43 -10.46
N ASP A 137 -23.18 -24.13 -11.22
CA ASP A 137 -24.61 -24.27 -10.89
C ASP A 137 -24.85 -24.93 -9.53
N LEU A 138 -24.04 -25.93 -9.12
CA LEU A 138 -24.13 -26.56 -7.79
C LEU A 138 -23.88 -25.60 -6.61
N LEU A 139 -23.26 -24.44 -6.84
CA LEU A 139 -23.02 -23.41 -5.83
C LEU A 139 -24.18 -22.40 -5.74
N TYR A 140 -24.88 -22.17 -6.86
CA TYR A 140 -25.87 -21.10 -7.01
C TYR A 140 -27.33 -21.58 -7.15
N ASP A 141 -27.57 -22.83 -7.54
CA ASP A 141 -28.92 -23.39 -7.59
C ASP A 141 -29.13 -24.39 -6.44
N PRO A 142 -29.74 -23.96 -5.32
CA PRO A 142 -29.96 -24.82 -4.17
C PRO A 142 -30.98 -25.95 -4.45
N THR A 143 -31.68 -25.92 -5.59
CA THR A 143 -32.66 -26.92 -5.99
C THR A 143 -32.05 -28.11 -6.72
N LEU A 144 -30.80 -28.00 -7.18
CA LEU A 144 -30.12 -29.09 -7.87
C LEU A 144 -29.77 -30.24 -6.91
N PRO A 145 -29.96 -31.50 -7.31
CA PRO A 145 -29.48 -32.63 -6.53
C PRO A 145 -27.97 -32.54 -6.34
N GLY A 146 -27.50 -32.49 -5.09
CA GLY A 146 -26.06 -32.38 -4.78
C GLY A 146 -25.54 -30.95 -4.67
N ALA A 147 -26.41 -29.93 -4.70
CA ALA A 147 -26.01 -28.55 -4.42
C ALA A 147 -25.32 -28.45 -3.04
N CYS A 148 -24.17 -27.79 -2.97
CA CYS A 148 -23.27 -27.84 -1.81
C CYS A 148 -23.96 -27.33 -0.54
N GLY A 149 -24.75 -26.25 -0.67
CA GLY A 149 -25.52 -25.63 0.41
C GLY A 149 -26.64 -26.48 1.00
N GLN A 150 -26.94 -27.66 0.43
CA GLN A 150 -27.84 -28.63 1.06
C GLN A 150 -27.20 -29.30 2.29
N CYS A 151 -25.87 -29.38 2.33
CA CYS A 151 -25.11 -30.06 3.37
C CYS A 151 -24.12 -29.14 4.10
N HIS A 152 -23.47 -28.21 3.39
CA HIS A 152 -22.41 -27.35 3.91
C HIS A 152 -22.91 -25.92 4.21
N GLU A 153 -22.50 -25.37 5.34
CA GLU A 153 -22.60 -23.92 5.62
C GLU A 153 -21.57 -23.14 4.81
N GLY A 154 -21.79 -21.83 4.64
CA GLY A 154 -20.86 -20.96 3.90
C GLY A 154 -21.03 -21.00 2.36
N SER A 155 -21.98 -21.78 1.84
CA SER A 155 -22.42 -21.71 0.43
C SER A 155 -23.18 -20.39 0.16
N PRO A 156 -23.01 -19.73 -1.00
CA PRO A 156 -23.70 -18.48 -1.34
C PRO A 156 -25.22 -18.67 -1.41
N THR A 157 -25.65 -19.86 -1.82
CA THR A 157 -27.07 -20.22 -1.86
C THR A 157 -27.34 -21.41 -0.96
N ARG A 158 -28.46 -21.32 -0.24
CA ARG A 158 -28.91 -22.32 0.73
C ARG A 158 -30.41 -22.58 0.59
N PRO A 159 -30.84 -23.85 0.50
CA PRO A 159 -32.26 -24.17 0.52
C PRO A 159 -32.87 -23.94 1.91
N GLU A 160 -34.07 -23.38 1.96
CA GLU A 160 -34.84 -23.27 3.20
C GLU A 160 -35.08 -24.65 3.82
N GLY A 161 -34.74 -24.81 5.09
CA GLY A 161 -34.93 -26.07 5.82
C GLY A 161 -33.86 -27.15 5.56
N ALA A 162 -32.75 -26.81 4.90
CA ALA A 162 -31.60 -27.70 4.79
C ALA A 162 -31.11 -28.14 6.18
N GLY A 163 -31.07 -29.46 6.39
CA GLY A 163 -30.69 -30.10 7.65
C GLY A 163 -29.18 -30.08 7.81
N ILE A 164 -28.64 -28.94 8.25
CA ILE A 164 -27.21 -28.79 8.44
C ILE A 164 -26.80 -29.39 9.78
N SER A 165 -25.83 -30.28 9.72
CA SER A 165 -25.17 -30.82 10.91
C SER A 165 -23.92 -30.00 11.20
N THR A 166 -23.70 -29.63 12.46
CA THR A 166 -22.43 -29.03 12.92
C THR A 166 -21.24 -29.99 12.82
N SER A 167 -21.45 -31.22 12.36
CA SER A 167 -20.41 -32.22 12.11
C SER A 167 -19.90 -32.22 10.66
N ILE A 168 -20.42 -31.34 9.80
CA ILE A 168 -19.98 -31.17 8.41
C ILE A 168 -19.16 -29.87 8.34
N PRO A 169 -17.98 -29.85 7.71
CA PRO A 169 -17.17 -28.64 7.58
C PRO A 169 -17.94 -27.50 6.91
N ASP A 170 -17.81 -26.29 7.48
CA ASP A 170 -18.25 -25.04 6.86
C ASP A 170 -17.23 -24.65 5.77
N CYS A 171 -17.71 -24.21 4.60
CA CYS A 171 -16.85 -23.77 3.50
C CYS A 171 -15.84 -22.70 3.96
N THR A 172 -16.25 -21.83 4.87
CA THR A 172 -15.43 -20.72 5.39
C THR A 172 -14.32 -21.17 6.35
N THR A 173 -14.29 -22.46 6.71
CA THR A 173 -13.15 -23.03 7.45
C THR A 173 -11.89 -23.11 6.56
N CYS A 174 -12.07 -23.27 5.24
CA CYS A 174 -10.97 -23.27 4.27
C CYS A 174 -10.96 -22.01 3.40
N HIS A 175 -12.14 -21.43 3.13
CA HIS A 175 -12.30 -20.17 2.41
C HIS A 175 -12.60 -19.04 3.40
N ASP A 176 -11.61 -18.69 4.21
CA ASP A 176 -11.73 -17.78 5.36
C ASP A 176 -11.55 -16.29 4.99
N GLY A 177 -11.30 -16.00 3.71
CA GLY A 177 -11.24 -14.64 3.18
C GLY A 177 -12.56 -13.87 3.37
N PRO A 178 -12.54 -12.52 3.33
CA PRO A 178 -13.73 -11.69 3.53
C PRO A 178 -14.90 -12.01 2.59
N GLY A 179 -14.63 -12.41 1.35
CA GLY A 179 -15.64 -12.87 0.38
C GLY A 179 -16.04 -14.34 0.52
N GLY A 180 -15.44 -15.09 1.45
CA GLY A 180 -15.63 -16.53 1.60
C GLY A 180 -15.30 -17.28 0.30
N VAL A 181 -16.18 -18.19 -0.09
CA VAL A 181 -16.07 -18.93 -1.37
C VAL A 181 -16.20 -18.06 -2.62
N LEU A 182 -16.69 -16.81 -2.48
CA LEU A 182 -16.80 -15.83 -3.57
C LEU A 182 -15.72 -14.76 -3.53
N ASP A 183 -14.74 -14.90 -2.64
CA ASP A 183 -13.58 -14.02 -2.64
C ASP A 183 -12.83 -14.15 -3.97
N CYS A 184 -12.41 -13.03 -4.56
CA CYS A 184 -11.73 -13.03 -5.86
C CYS A 184 -10.47 -13.91 -5.82
N ALA A 185 -9.76 -13.90 -4.68
CA ALA A 185 -8.55 -14.68 -4.47
C ALA A 185 -8.80 -16.20 -4.33
N THR A 186 -10.06 -16.63 -4.14
CA THR A 186 -10.42 -18.05 -4.15
C THR A 186 -10.22 -18.65 -5.56
N CYS A 187 -10.56 -17.88 -6.58
CA CYS A 187 -10.51 -18.32 -7.99
C CYS A 187 -9.28 -17.80 -8.73
N HIS A 188 -8.82 -16.60 -8.40
CA HIS A 188 -7.67 -15.92 -9.01
C HIS A 188 -6.54 -15.77 -7.99
N GLY A 189 -5.30 -15.62 -8.45
CA GLY A 189 -4.21 -15.25 -7.55
C GLY A 189 -3.86 -16.25 -6.43
N ASN A 190 -3.34 -15.70 -5.34
CA ASN A 190 -2.81 -16.46 -4.21
C ASN A 190 -2.98 -15.69 -2.89
N GLY A 191 -3.86 -16.18 -2.02
CA GLY A 191 -4.06 -15.59 -0.68
C GLY A 191 -4.71 -14.21 -0.74
N ALA A 192 -3.98 -13.16 -0.39
CA ALA A 192 -4.48 -11.78 -0.49
C ALA A 192 -4.45 -11.23 -1.93
N GLN A 193 -3.68 -11.86 -2.82
CA GLN A 193 -3.62 -11.47 -4.22
C GLN A 193 -4.86 -11.98 -4.95
N ALA A 194 -5.71 -11.07 -5.44
CA ALA A 194 -6.97 -11.36 -6.11
C ALA A 194 -6.88 -11.42 -7.65
N PHE A 195 -5.67 -11.44 -8.22
CA PHE A 195 -5.41 -11.42 -9.66
C PHE A 195 -4.42 -12.51 -10.10
N PRO A 196 -4.46 -13.00 -11.35
CA PRO A 196 -3.54 -14.03 -11.85
C PRO A 196 -2.04 -13.68 -11.69
N PRO A 197 -1.15 -14.68 -11.62
CA PRO A 197 -1.41 -16.11 -11.77
C PRO A 197 -1.95 -16.71 -10.47
N ARG A 198 -2.63 -17.86 -10.58
CA ARG A 198 -2.96 -18.64 -9.38
C ARG A 198 -1.68 -19.15 -8.70
N ASP A 199 -1.80 -19.56 -7.44
CA ASP A 199 -0.71 -20.24 -6.73
C ASP A 199 -0.19 -21.42 -7.56
N VAL A 200 1.02 -21.23 -8.11
CA VAL A 200 1.69 -22.17 -9.01
C VAL A 200 2.03 -23.49 -8.32
N CYS A 201 2.03 -23.51 -6.98
CA CYS A 201 2.24 -24.74 -6.25
C CYS A 201 1.09 -25.73 -6.43
N TYR A 202 -0.14 -25.22 -6.40
CA TYR A 202 -1.34 -26.01 -6.53
C TYR A 202 -1.85 -26.06 -7.97
N PHE A 203 -1.52 -25.04 -8.76
CA PHE A 203 -2.00 -24.84 -10.14
C PHE A 203 -0.82 -24.61 -11.11
N GLY A 204 0.12 -25.55 -11.13
CA GLY A 204 1.41 -25.41 -11.83
C GLY A 204 1.35 -25.17 -13.35
N ASP A 205 0.21 -25.37 -14.00
CA ASP A 205 -0.04 -25.02 -15.39
C ASP A 205 -0.32 -23.52 -15.61
N ARG A 206 -0.64 -22.77 -14.55
CA ARG A 206 -1.13 -21.38 -14.62
C ARG A 206 -0.06 -20.32 -14.36
N ALA A 207 1.19 -20.70 -14.12
CA ALA A 207 2.28 -19.77 -13.80
C ALA A 207 2.48 -18.66 -14.85
N GLY A 208 2.17 -18.93 -16.12
CA GLY A 208 2.28 -17.98 -17.22
C GLY A 208 1.07 -17.04 -17.41
N GLU A 209 -0.01 -17.21 -16.65
CA GLU A 209 -1.26 -16.46 -16.86
C GLU A 209 -1.27 -15.07 -16.21
N GLY A 210 -0.23 -14.74 -15.43
CA GLY A 210 -0.12 -13.47 -14.71
C GLY A 210 0.02 -12.25 -15.61
N GLY A 211 0.85 -12.35 -16.65
CA GLY A 211 1.18 -11.20 -17.50
C GLY A 211 1.48 -9.93 -16.68
N ALA A 212 0.89 -8.81 -17.10
CA ALA A 212 1.09 -7.51 -16.48
C ALA A 212 0.14 -7.19 -15.29
N HIS A 213 -0.64 -8.15 -14.77
CA HIS A 213 -1.59 -7.88 -13.68
C HIS A 213 -0.90 -7.28 -12.44
N ALA A 214 0.23 -7.85 -12.00
CA ALA A 214 0.94 -7.37 -10.81
C ALA A 214 1.41 -5.90 -10.95
N THR A 215 1.84 -5.52 -12.15
CA THR A 215 2.22 -4.13 -12.44
C THR A 215 1.01 -3.22 -12.34
N HIS A 216 -0.11 -3.57 -12.97
CA HIS A 216 -1.31 -2.73 -12.97
C HIS A 216 -1.98 -2.64 -11.59
N ASP A 217 -1.95 -3.72 -10.80
CA ASP A 217 -2.42 -3.71 -9.41
C ASP A 217 -1.60 -2.75 -8.53
N THR A 218 -0.26 -2.75 -8.70
CA THR A 218 0.63 -1.82 -7.99
C THR A 218 0.34 -0.36 -8.35
N GLU A 219 -0.05 -0.09 -9.60
CA GLU A 219 -0.45 1.23 -10.08
C GLU A 219 -1.88 1.62 -9.65
N GLY A 220 -2.62 0.72 -9.01
CA GLY A 220 -3.95 0.98 -8.47
C GLY A 220 -5.09 0.89 -9.50
N TYR A 221 -4.89 0.17 -10.60
CA TYR A 221 -5.98 -0.12 -11.54
C TYR A 221 -6.95 -1.14 -10.96
N ASP A 222 -8.25 -0.87 -11.12
CA ASP A 222 -9.30 -1.80 -10.75
C ASP A 222 -9.52 -2.80 -11.89
N CYS A 223 -9.94 -4.02 -11.55
CA CYS A 223 -10.23 -5.04 -12.57
C CYS A 223 -11.25 -4.58 -13.63
N VAL A 224 -12.21 -3.74 -13.22
CA VAL A 224 -13.28 -3.24 -14.10
C VAL A 224 -12.77 -2.28 -15.17
N ASP A 225 -11.56 -1.71 -14.99
CA ASP A 225 -10.93 -0.86 -16.00
C ASP A 225 -10.57 -1.64 -17.27
N CYS A 226 -10.38 -2.96 -17.16
CA CYS A 226 -10.01 -3.84 -18.26
C CYS A 226 -11.03 -4.94 -18.59
N HIS A 227 -11.82 -5.40 -17.61
CA HIS A 227 -12.73 -6.54 -17.77
C HIS A 227 -14.22 -6.16 -17.79
N GLY A 228 -14.55 -4.86 -17.80
CA GLY A 228 -15.92 -4.37 -17.69
C GLY A 228 -16.55 -4.62 -16.32
N GLU A 229 -17.79 -4.17 -16.14
CA GLU A 229 -18.56 -4.48 -14.93
C GLU A 229 -18.88 -5.97 -14.88
N ARG A 230 -18.54 -6.62 -13.75
CA ARG A 230 -18.94 -8.01 -13.49
C ARG A 230 -20.36 -8.01 -12.94
N ASP A 231 -21.23 -8.83 -13.52
CA ASP A 231 -22.50 -9.14 -12.86
C ASP A 231 -22.23 -9.88 -11.53
N ASP A 232 -23.23 -9.89 -10.65
CA ASP A 232 -23.16 -10.58 -9.36
C ASP A 232 -23.24 -12.11 -9.49
N GLN A 233 -23.16 -12.65 -10.71
CA GLN A 233 -23.42 -14.05 -11.02
C GLN A 233 -22.25 -14.70 -11.77
N VAL A 234 -21.30 -15.24 -11.00
CA VAL A 234 -20.19 -16.11 -11.48
C VAL A 234 -20.73 -17.37 -12.22
N GLY A 235 -22.04 -17.66 -12.12
CA GLY A 235 -22.74 -18.71 -12.86
C GLY A 235 -24.18 -18.31 -13.23
N ARG A 236 -24.68 -18.87 -14.35
CA ARG A 236 -25.94 -18.59 -15.08
C ARG A 236 -25.94 -17.44 -16.08
N GLY A 237 -25.34 -17.70 -17.25
CA GLY A 237 -25.52 -16.86 -18.43
C GLY A 237 -24.83 -15.49 -18.37
N GLY A 238 -24.11 -15.22 -17.29
CA GLY A 238 -23.18 -14.10 -17.13
C GLY A 238 -21.86 -14.30 -17.86
N LEU A 239 -21.07 -13.23 -17.95
CA LEU A 239 -19.76 -13.24 -18.61
C LEU A 239 -18.65 -13.79 -17.71
N HIS A 240 -18.86 -13.82 -16.39
CA HIS A 240 -17.83 -14.27 -15.44
C HIS A 240 -18.05 -15.76 -15.08
N GLY A 241 -17.01 -16.60 -15.22
CA GLY A 241 -17.06 -18.02 -14.86
C GLY A 241 -17.44 -19.00 -15.99
N ASN A 242 -17.67 -18.49 -17.21
CA ASN A 242 -17.96 -19.28 -18.43
C ASN A 242 -16.72 -19.87 -19.11
N GLY A 243 -15.53 -19.60 -18.58
CA GLY A 243 -14.24 -20.06 -19.13
C GLY A 243 -13.62 -19.16 -20.20
N SER A 244 -14.26 -18.04 -20.56
CA SER A 244 -13.63 -16.93 -21.28
C SER A 244 -13.28 -15.79 -20.34
N VAL A 245 -12.31 -14.98 -20.77
CA VAL A 245 -11.94 -13.72 -20.12
C VAL A 245 -12.21 -12.63 -21.14
N GLU A 246 -13.22 -11.83 -20.89
CA GLU A 246 -13.56 -10.68 -21.70
C GLU A 246 -12.65 -9.51 -21.30
N VAL A 247 -12.08 -8.85 -22.30
CA VAL A 247 -11.35 -7.59 -22.11
C VAL A 247 -12.18 -6.49 -22.76
N GLU A 248 -12.82 -5.70 -21.91
CA GLU A 248 -13.62 -4.53 -22.27
C GLU A 248 -13.06 -3.36 -21.48
N PHE A 249 -12.32 -2.49 -22.17
CA PHE A 249 -11.72 -1.32 -21.54
C PHE A 249 -12.80 -0.34 -21.11
N GLY A 250 -12.82 0.01 -19.83
CA GLY A 250 -13.72 1.02 -19.27
C GLY A 250 -13.47 2.42 -19.87
N GLU A 251 -14.35 3.38 -19.57
CA GLU A 251 -14.30 4.74 -20.14
C GLU A 251 -12.94 5.44 -19.99
N PHE A 252 -12.22 5.11 -18.91
CA PHE A 252 -10.90 5.66 -18.60
C PHE A 252 -9.76 5.06 -19.45
N ALA A 253 -9.75 3.74 -19.65
CA ALA A 253 -8.76 3.06 -20.51
C ALA A 253 -9.13 3.12 -22.00
N GLY A 254 -10.42 3.33 -22.29
CA GLY A 254 -11.10 3.08 -23.55
C GLY A 254 -11.35 4.31 -24.41
N GLY A 255 -10.30 4.93 -24.94
CA GLY A 255 -10.47 5.73 -26.17
C GLY A 255 -11.07 4.86 -27.29
N ALA A 256 -11.63 5.46 -28.36
CA ALA A 256 -12.27 4.70 -29.45
C ALA A 256 -11.36 3.65 -30.13
N ASP A 257 -10.05 3.75 -29.94
CA ASP A 257 -9.02 2.86 -30.49
C ASP A 257 -8.51 1.81 -29.48
N ALA A 258 -9.13 1.71 -28.31
CA ALA A 258 -8.73 0.74 -27.30
C ALA A 258 -9.05 -0.69 -27.75
N SER A 259 -8.06 -1.59 -27.73
CA SER A 259 -8.21 -2.96 -28.18
C SER A 259 -7.20 -3.89 -27.52
N TYR A 260 -7.61 -5.15 -27.36
CA TYR A 260 -6.76 -6.23 -26.89
C TYR A 260 -6.81 -7.38 -27.88
N ASP A 261 -5.65 -7.78 -28.40
CA ASP A 261 -5.51 -8.98 -29.21
C ASP A 261 -5.04 -10.14 -28.33
N ALA A 262 -5.99 -10.99 -27.93
CA ALA A 262 -5.71 -12.16 -27.09
C ALA A 262 -4.73 -13.16 -27.72
N ALA A 263 -4.56 -13.19 -29.05
CA ALA A 263 -3.64 -14.11 -29.71
C ALA A 263 -2.19 -13.67 -29.58
N THR A 264 -1.94 -12.36 -29.58
CA THR A 264 -0.59 -11.79 -29.51
C THR A 264 -0.27 -11.19 -28.13
N GLY A 265 -1.30 -10.91 -27.34
CA GLY A 265 -1.22 -10.11 -26.11
C GLY A 265 -1.04 -8.62 -26.39
N ALA A 266 -1.17 -8.16 -27.63
CA ALA A 266 -0.97 -6.75 -27.96
C ALA A 266 -2.14 -5.90 -27.46
N CYS A 267 -1.81 -4.79 -26.79
CA CYS A 267 -2.79 -3.85 -26.25
C CYS A 267 -2.64 -2.48 -26.91
N THR A 268 -3.74 -1.91 -27.40
CA THR A 268 -3.85 -0.48 -27.69
C THR A 268 -4.77 0.14 -26.65
N VAL A 269 -4.27 1.14 -25.94
CA VAL A 269 -5.07 2.02 -25.07
C VAL A 269 -4.55 3.44 -25.28
N TYR A 270 -5.24 4.44 -24.73
CA TYR A 270 -4.83 5.84 -24.90
C TYR A 270 -3.37 6.10 -24.53
N CYS A 271 -2.81 5.39 -23.55
CA CYS A 271 -1.41 5.53 -23.15
C CYS A 271 -0.41 4.92 -24.15
N HIS A 272 -0.77 3.85 -24.87
CA HIS A 272 0.16 3.09 -25.73
C HIS A 272 0.30 3.64 -27.16
N THR A 273 -0.45 4.70 -27.48
CA THR A 273 -0.52 5.28 -28.84
C THR A 273 -0.05 6.74 -28.91
N ARG A 274 0.66 7.23 -27.87
CA ARG A 274 1.11 8.64 -27.77
C ARG A 274 2.49 8.92 -28.38
N GLY A 275 3.13 7.95 -29.03
CA GLY A 275 4.39 8.16 -29.76
C GLY A 275 5.65 8.18 -28.87
N GLY A 276 5.60 7.53 -27.71
CA GLY A 276 6.76 7.27 -26.87
C GLY A 276 7.65 6.15 -27.41
N THR A 277 8.62 5.72 -26.61
CA THR A 277 9.57 4.66 -27.00
C THR A 277 9.00 3.24 -26.87
N LEU A 278 7.94 3.05 -26.07
CA LEU A 278 7.21 1.78 -25.89
C LEU A 278 5.87 1.80 -26.61
N GLU A 279 5.91 1.91 -27.94
CA GLU A 279 4.72 1.74 -28.76
C GLU A 279 4.30 0.26 -28.77
N THR A 280 3.03 -0.03 -28.52
CA THR A 280 2.41 -1.38 -28.59
C THR A 280 3.01 -2.45 -27.67
N PRO A 281 3.04 -2.23 -26.34
CA PRO A 281 3.48 -3.24 -25.40
C PRO A 281 2.56 -4.47 -25.43
N ARG A 282 3.13 -5.63 -25.11
CA ARG A 282 2.39 -6.89 -25.02
C ARG A 282 2.17 -7.26 -23.55
N TRP A 283 0.98 -7.76 -23.24
CA TRP A 283 0.54 -8.09 -21.88
C TRP A 283 1.45 -9.06 -21.12
N VAL A 284 2.15 -9.94 -21.86
CA VAL A 284 3.05 -10.94 -21.29
C VAL A 284 4.52 -10.51 -21.30
N GLU A 285 4.81 -9.31 -21.81
CA GLU A 285 6.16 -8.77 -21.85
C GLU A 285 6.44 -7.93 -20.60
N ASP A 286 7.54 -8.25 -19.93
CA ASP A 286 8.12 -7.36 -18.93
C ASP A 286 8.81 -6.20 -19.66
N THR A 287 8.26 -4.99 -19.50
CA THR A 287 8.80 -3.77 -20.11
C THR A 287 9.86 -3.10 -19.23
N GLY A 288 10.08 -3.60 -18.01
CA GLY A 288 10.90 -2.95 -17.00
C GLY A 288 10.30 -1.64 -16.49
N PRO A 289 11.04 -0.86 -15.69
CA PRO A 289 10.58 0.44 -15.20
C PRO A 289 10.35 1.42 -16.35
N LEU A 290 9.19 2.06 -16.35
CA LEU A 290 8.85 3.09 -17.33
C LEU A 290 9.61 4.39 -17.02
N ASP A 291 10.21 4.98 -18.05
CA ASP A 291 10.73 6.35 -18.00
C ASP A 291 9.72 7.34 -18.58
N CYS A 292 10.02 8.65 -18.47
CA CYS A 292 9.12 9.69 -18.98
C CYS A 292 8.88 9.65 -20.50
N GLN A 293 9.76 8.97 -21.26
CA GLN A 293 9.69 8.86 -22.72
C GLN A 293 8.92 7.63 -23.18
N SER A 294 8.65 6.71 -22.27
CA SER A 294 8.08 5.40 -22.55
C SER A 294 6.72 5.51 -23.23
N CYS A 295 5.88 6.44 -22.78
CA CYS A 295 4.53 6.64 -23.30
C CYS A 295 4.44 7.76 -24.36
N HIS A 296 5.14 8.88 -24.14
CA HIS A 296 5.12 10.05 -25.00
C HIS A 296 6.46 10.79 -24.99
N LEU A 297 6.68 11.71 -25.93
CA LEU A 297 7.85 12.58 -25.88
C LEU A 297 7.79 13.54 -24.69
N SER A 298 8.86 13.59 -23.91
CA SER A 298 9.04 14.45 -22.73
C SER A 298 10.43 15.12 -22.70
N PRO A 299 10.63 16.30 -22.10
CA PRO A 299 9.57 17.26 -21.81
C PRO A 299 9.01 17.88 -23.12
N PRO A 300 7.83 18.51 -23.09
CA PRO A 300 7.29 19.28 -24.20
C PRO A 300 8.25 20.37 -24.70
N THR A 301 7.97 20.90 -25.90
CA THR A 301 8.71 22.08 -26.39
C THR A 301 8.48 23.27 -25.46
N ASP A 302 9.54 24.07 -25.23
CA ASP A 302 9.54 25.25 -24.35
C ASP A 302 9.29 24.96 -22.85
N HIS A 303 9.51 23.72 -22.41
CA HIS A 303 9.39 23.35 -21.01
C HIS A 303 10.61 23.78 -20.17
N PHE A 304 10.40 23.93 -18.86
CA PHE A 304 11.45 24.27 -17.90
C PHE A 304 12.64 23.29 -17.97
N VAL A 305 13.85 23.84 -17.93
CA VAL A 305 15.10 23.06 -17.99
C VAL A 305 15.59 22.81 -16.56
N GLY A 306 15.14 21.71 -15.96
CA GLY A 306 15.55 21.26 -14.62
C GLY A 306 14.88 19.95 -14.21
N PRO A 307 15.05 19.50 -12.97
CA PRO A 307 14.52 18.22 -12.51
C PRO A 307 12.98 18.26 -12.40
N CYS A 308 12.31 17.22 -12.92
CA CYS A 308 10.86 17.17 -13.04
C CYS A 308 10.13 17.20 -11.69
N ASN A 309 10.76 16.67 -10.64
CA ASN A 309 10.19 16.60 -9.29
C ASN A 309 10.05 17.97 -8.58
N LEU A 310 10.49 19.06 -9.21
CA LEU A 310 10.17 20.42 -8.74
C LEU A 310 8.72 20.80 -9.01
N CYS A 311 8.11 20.24 -10.06
CA CYS A 311 6.75 20.56 -10.47
C CYS A 311 5.83 19.33 -10.50
N HIS A 312 6.39 18.12 -10.59
CA HIS A 312 5.62 16.87 -10.65
C HIS A 312 6.01 15.96 -9.49
N THR A 313 5.18 15.89 -8.44
CA THR A 313 5.47 15.08 -7.24
C THR A 313 5.56 13.58 -7.54
N GLU A 314 4.95 13.13 -8.62
CA GLU A 314 5.02 11.74 -9.09
C GLU A 314 6.30 11.39 -9.85
N ALA A 315 7.17 12.36 -10.09
CA ALA A 315 8.51 12.06 -10.54
C ALA A 315 9.32 11.50 -9.36
N ASN A 316 10.13 10.48 -9.61
CA ASN A 316 11.07 9.97 -8.62
C ASN A 316 12.01 11.08 -8.10
N ALA A 317 12.73 10.81 -7.01
CA ALA A 317 13.60 11.79 -6.35
C ALA A 317 14.63 12.45 -7.30
N ASP A 318 15.00 11.76 -8.38
CA ASP A 318 15.98 12.22 -9.36
C ASP A 318 15.33 12.97 -10.54
N GLY A 319 13.99 12.98 -10.63
CA GLY A 319 13.23 13.60 -11.70
C GLY A 319 13.39 12.91 -13.06
N THR A 320 13.68 11.61 -13.08
CA THR A 320 14.05 10.84 -14.29
C THR A 320 13.03 9.78 -14.71
N ALA A 321 12.14 9.37 -13.79
CA ALA A 321 11.11 8.38 -14.04
C ALA A 321 9.88 8.65 -13.17
N LEU A 322 8.75 8.02 -13.49
CA LEU A 322 7.56 8.04 -12.65
C LEU A 322 7.76 7.12 -11.44
N SER A 323 7.25 7.52 -10.28
CA SER A 323 7.20 6.67 -9.08
C SER A 323 5.92 5.83 -8.98
N GLY A 324 5.07 5.87 -10.01
CA GLY A 324 3.73 5.29 -10.04
C GLY A 324 2.67 6.21 -9.41
N GLY A 325 1.39 5.88 -9.59
CA GLY A 325 0.25 6.60 -9.00
C GLY A 325 -0.72 7.28 -10.00
N PRO A 326 -1.84 7.83 -9.49
CA PRO A 326 -2.99 8.19 -10.32
C PRO A 326 -2.87 9.52 -11.08
N LEU A 327 -1.98 10.46 -10.74
CA LEU A 327 -1.98 11.82 -11.31
C LEU A 327 -1.42 11.86 -12.74
N HIS A 328 -0.47 10.99 -13.10
CA HIS A 328 0.02 10.90 -14.47
C HIS A 328 -0.85 9.97 -15.33
N LEU A 329 -1.43 8.95 -14.71
CA LEU A 329 -2.25 7.95 -15.38
C LEU A 329 -3.66 8.45 -15.68
N ASN A 330 -4.12 9.54 -15.04
CA ASN A 330 -5.43 10.16 -15.30
C ASN A 330 -5.54 10.91 -16.65
N GLY A 331 -4.45 11.01 -17.40
CA GLY A 331 -4.41 11.67 -18.70
C GLY A 331 -4.38 13.20 -18.66
N VAL A 332 -4.26 13.80 -17.46
CA VAL A 332 -4.06 15.23 -17.21
C VAL A 332 -2.58 15.47 -16.85
N VAL A 333 -2.09 16.70 -17.07
CA VAL A 333 -0.78 17.11 -16.56
C VAL A 333 -0.99 17.77 -15.21
N ASP A 334 -0.82 16.99 -14.15
CA ASP A 334 -0.94 17.48 -12.78
C ASP A 334 0.35 18.15 -12.30
N PHE A 335 0.20 19.27 -11.59
CA PHE A 335 1.27 19.96 -10.89
C PHE A 335 1.22 19.66 -9.40
N GLY A 336 2.39 19.51 -8.79
CA GLY A 336 2.52 19.16 -7.38
C GLY A 336 1.84 17.83 -7.06
N ASP A 337 0.97 17.85 -6.06
CA ASP A 337 0.13 16.72 -5.64
C ASP A 337 -1.21 16.61 -6.39
N GLY A 338 -1.41 17.39 -7.47
CA GLY A 338 -2.65 17.39 -8.26
C GLY A 338 -3.81 18.15 -7.62
N SER A 339 -3.63 18.79 -6.46
CA SER A 339 -4.67 19.60 -5.82
C SER A 339 -5.00 20.90 -6.59
N GLY A 340 -4.09 21.34 -7.47
CA GLY A 340 -4.14 22.67 -8.08
C GLY A 340 -3.89 23.82 -7.10
N GLY A 341 -3.64 23.52 -5.82
CA GLY A 341 -3.32 24.50 -4.79
C GLY A 341 -1.82 24.78 -4.69
N CYS A 342 -1.48 25.96 -4.16
CA CYS A 342 -0.09 26.36 -3.97
C CYS A 342 0.68 25.37 -3.06
N GLY A 343 -0.02 24.75 -2.09
CA GLY A 343 0.56 23.75 -1.19
C GLY A 343 0.91 22.42 -1.84
N GLY A 344 0.42 22.16 -3.06
CA GLY A 344 0.82 20.99 -3.82
C GLY A 344 2.28 21.05 -4.28
N CYS A 345 2.83 22.25 -4.46
CA CYS A 345 4.25 22.47 -4.82
C CYS A 345 5.06 23.09 -3.68
N HIS A 346 4.43 23.92 -2.85
CA HIS A 346 5.09 24.65 -1.77
C HIS A 346 4.69 24.14 -0.39
N GLY A 347 5.56 24.36 0.59
CA GLY A 347 5.26 24.04 1.98
C GLY A 347 5.13 22.55 2.24
N ALA A 348 4.01 22.13 2.83
CA ALA A 348 3.86 20.80 3.41
C ALA A 348 2.73 19.96 2.81
N GLY A 349 2.17 20.38 1.67
CA GLY A 349 1.02 19.73 1.04
C GLY A 349 -0.32 20.39 1.41
N GLY A 350 -1.32 20.15 0.56
CA GLY A 350 -2.70 20.61 0.79
C GLY A 350 -2.82 22.13 0.87
N ASP A 351 -3.47 22.63 1.94
CA ASP A 351 -3.69 24.07 2.15
C ASP A 351 -2.44 24.80 2.70
N ASP A 352 -1.39 24.08 3.11
CA ASP A 352 -0.18 24.68 3.68
C ASP A 352 0.87 24.97 2.61
N ALA A 353 0.70 26.10 1.93
CA ALA A 353 1.62 26.61 0.91
C ALA A 353 2.90 27.25 1.46
N TRP A 354 3.12 27.24 2.79
CA TRP A 354 4.21 27.98 3.40
C TRP A 354 5.53 27.19 3.34
N PRO A 355 6.55 27.63 2.57
CA PRO A 355 7.82 26.91 2.48
C PRO A 355 8.48 26.74 3.86
N ARG A 356 9.07 25.57 4.13
CA ARG A 356 9.73 25.29 5.42
C ARG A 356 11.25 25.49 5.40
N THR A 357 11.75 26.11 4.35
CA THR A 357 13.18 26.35 4.16
C THR A 357 13.55 27.77 4.52
N HIS A 358 14.74 27.95 5.08
CA HIS A 358 15.31 29.26 5.40
C HIS A 358 14.40 30.06 6.35
N ALA A 359 14.34 31.40 6.22
CA ALA A 359 13.62 32.25 7.15
C ALA A 359 12.10 32.28 6.99
N HIS A 360 11.51 31.44 6.15
CA HIS A 360 10.05 31.38 5.99
C HIS A 360 9.36 31.03 7.30
N ASP A 361 9.78 30.01 8.04
CA ASP A 361 9.14 29.62 9.32
C ASP A 361 9.18 30.77 10.35
N GLY A 362 10.28 31.51 10.40
CA GLY A 362 10.43 32.67 11.28
C GLY A 362 9.47 33.82 10.96
N HIS A 363 9.02 33.94 9.71
CA HIS A 363 8.03 34.92 9.27
C HIS A 363 6.59 34.38 9.31
N ARG A 364 6.41 33.05 9.28
CA ARG A 364 5.12 32.36 9.43
C ARG A 364 4.55 32.54 10.83
N GLU A 365 5.38 32.21 11.81
CA GLU A 365 4.98 32.14 13.21
C GLU A 365 5.95 32.97 14.08
N PRO A 366 6.03 34.28 13.84
CA PRO A 366 6.95 35.11 14.59
C PRO A 366 6.55 35.20 16.06
N THR A 367 7.54 35.18 16.94
CA THR A 367 7.38 35.25 18.39
C THR A 367 7.35 36.67 18.94
N VAL A 368 7.74 37.65 18.11
CA VAL A 368 7.85 39.09 18.45
C VAL A 368 6.99 39.98 17.55
N ALA A 369 6.22 39.39 16.61
CA ALA A 369 5.44 40.09 15.60
C ALA A 369 4.15 39.33 15.23
N LEU A 370 3.34 39.93 14.35
CA LEU A 370 2.32 39.22 13.57
C LEU A 370 2.98 38.53 12.37
N GLN A 371 2.34 37.45 11.88
CA GLN A 371 2.74 36.75 10.66
C GLN A 371 2.89 37.73 9.49
N ALA A 372 3.99 37.62 8.75
CA ALA A 372 4.19 38.41 7.54
C ALA A 372 3.27 37.91 6.42
N SER A 373 2.76 38.79 5.57
CA SER A 373 2.09 38.35 4.34
C SER A 373 3.13 38.01 3.27
N CYS A 374 2.86 37.04 2.40
CA CYS A 374 3.78 36.65 1.34
C CYS A 374 4.10 37.82 0.37
N GLU A 375 3.10 38.66 0.09
CA GLU A 375 3.19 39.86 -0.76
C GLU A 375 4.14 40.93 -0.21
N SER A 376 4.47 40.83 1.08
CA SER A 376 5.47 41.71 1.69
C SER A 376 6.88 41.42 1.17
N CYS A 377 7.13 40.24 0.59
CA CYS A 377 8.44 39.84 0.12
C CYS A 377 8.53 39.71 -1.40
N HIS A 378 7.57 39.00 -2.01
CA HIS A 378 7.55 38.69 -3.43
C HIS A 378 6.12 38.81 -3.99
N PRO A 379 5.93 38.98 -5.30
CA PRO A 379 4.61 38.84 -5.91
C PRO A 379 4.05 37.45 -5.63
N VAL A 380 2.78 37.38 -5.24
CA VAL A 380 2.05 36.12 -5.08
C VAL A 380 1.14 35.98 -6.30
N PRO A 381 1.33 34.95 -7.13
CA PRO A 381 0.44 34.71 -8.27
C PRO A 381 -0.96 34.29 -7.79
N MET A 382 -1.95 34.56 -8.62
CA MET A 382 -3.31 34.05 -8.45
C MET A 382 -3.48 32.68 -9.10
N GLU A 383 -2.77 32.43 -10.21
CA GLU A 383 -2.81 31.19 -10.98
C GLU A 383 -1.39 30.66 -11.22
N LEU A 384 -1.25 29.35 -11.40
CA LEU A 384 0.07 28.72 -11.59
C LEU A 384 0.82 29.24 -12.82
N ASP A 385 0.13 29.59 -13.90
CA ASP A 385 0.70 30.07 -15.16
C ASP A 385 0.81 31.60 -15.25
N ASP A 386 0.62 32.32 -14.13
CA ASP A 386 0.82 33.76 -14.09
C ASP A 386 2.25 34.14 -14.53
N PRO A 387 2.41 35.19 -15.35
CA PRO A 387 3.72 35.59 -15.86
C PRO A 387 4.75 35.81 -14.74
N GLY A 388 5.89 35.11 -14.84
CA GLY A 388 6.99 35.21 -13.88
C GLY A 388 6.96 34.18 -12.75
N HIS A 389 5.87 33.42 -12.56
CA HIS A 389 5.82 32.40 -11.51
C HIS A 389 6.73 31.20 -11.80
N MET A 390 6.68 30.67 -13.03
CA MET A 390 7.40 29.45 -13.44
C MET A 390 8.60 29.74 -14.36
N ASP A 391 9.34 30.84 -14.12
CA ASP A 391 10.53 31.21 -14.90
C ASP A 391 11.86 30.78 -14.26
N GLY A 392 11.80 30.14 -13.10
CA GLY A 392 12.97 29.67 -12.35
C GLY A 392 13.66 30.74 -11.50
N VAL A 393 13.08 31.94 -11.38
CA VAL A 393 13.61 33.04 -10.56
C VAL A 393 12.52 33.55 -9.63
N VAL A 394 12.83 33.71 -8.34
CA VAL A 394 11.91 34.37 -7.41
C VAL A 394 12.07 35.88 -7.55
N GLN A 395 11.01 36.60 -7.89
CA GLN A 395 11.03 38.06 -7.94
C GLN A 395 10.85 38.64 -6.55
N ILE A 396 11.84 39.36 -6.05
CA ILE A 396 11.78 40.02 -4.74
C ILE A 396 11.44 41.49 -4.92
N VAL A 397 10.35 41.94 -4.30
CA VAL A 397 9.87 43.34 -4.40
C VAL A 397 9.87 44.09 -3.07
N LEU A 398 9.90 43.38 -1.93
CA LEU A 398 9.90 43.91 -0.56
C LEU A 398 8.97 45.14 -0.36
N THR A 399 7.73 44.91 0.05
CA THR A 399 6.73 45.99 0.20
C THR A 399 6.06 46.00 1.58
N GLY A 400 5.13 46.94 1.80
CA GLY A 400 4.36 47.01 3.05
C GLY A 400 5.25 47.28 4.26
N LEU A 401 5.22 46.36 5.24
CA LEU A 401 6.00 46.49 6.48
C LEU A 401 7.52 46.51 6.23
N ALA A 402 8.00 45.90 5.15
CA ALA A 402 9.43 45.92 4.81
C ALA A 402 9.96 47.35 4.57
N ALA A 403 9.12 48.21 3.99
CA ALA A 403 9.43 49.61 3.67
C ALA A 403 8.96 50.61 4.75
N ALA A 404 8.47 50.11 5.89
CA ALA A 404 8.01 50.98 6.97
C ALA A 404 9.16 51.87 7.49
N ARG A 405 8.80 52.92 8.23
CA ARG A 405 9.76 53.89 8.82
C ARG A 405 10.66 54.61 7.79
N GLY A 406 10.30 54.58 6.51
CA GLY A 406 11.05 55.24 5.44
C GLY A 406 12.36 54.55 5.06
N VAL A 407 12.49 53.26 5.40
CA VAL A 407 13.60 52.42 4.92
C VAL A 407 13.37 52.10 3.45
N GLU A 408 14.42 52.21 2.63
CA GLU A 408 14.42 51.68 1.26
C GLU A 408 14.80 50.19 1.34
N PRO A 409 13.85 49.27 1.13
CA PRO A 409 14.12 47.86 1.37
C PRO A 409 14.92 47.25 0.22
N VAL A 410 15.93 46.45 0.56
CA VAL A 410 16.81 45.79 -0.41
C VAL A 410 17.11 44.36 0.01
N TYR A 411 17.06 43.43 -0.94
CA TYR A 411 17.58 42.07 -0.79
C TYR A 411 18.90 41.93 -1.55
N ASP A 412 19.93 41.42 -0.87
CA ASP A 412 21.20 41.02 -1.48
C ASP A 412 21.23 39.50 -1.61
N ASP A 413 21.08 39.03 -2.85
CA ASP A 413 21.07 37.60 -3.19
C ASP A 413 22.42 36.91 -2.93
N ALA A 414 23.53 37.61 -3.14
CA ALA A 414 24.87 37.04 -2.94
C ALA A 414 25.19 36.84 -1.45
N ALA A 415 24.71 37.76 -0.61
CA ALA A 415 24.86 37.69 0.83
C ALA A 415 23.73 36.92 1.53
N ASN A 416 22.61 36.67 0.85
CA ASN A 416 21.35 36.20 1.43
C ASN A 416 20.90 37.08 2.61
N THR A 417 20.96 38.41 2.46
CA THR A 417 20.59 39.36 3.53
C THR A 417 19.56 40.37 3.04
N CYS A 418 18.70 40.87 3.92
CA CYS A 418 17.79 41.98 3.60
C CYS A 418 18.03 43.18 4.52
N VAL A 419 17.90 44.38 3.95
CA VAL A 419 17.71 45.63 4.67
C VAL A 419 16.23 46.00 4.59
N VAL A 420 15.53 46.02 5.72
CA VAL A 420 14.10 46.34 5.87
C VAL A 420 13.86 47.07 7.19
N ALA A 421 12.62 47.49 7.45
CA ALA A 421 12.25 48.22 8.68
C ALA A 421 12.47 47.43 9.99
N CYS A 422 12.45 46.10 9.94
CA CYS A 422 12.57 45.21 11.10
C CYS A 422 14.01 44.73 11.34
N HIS A 423 14.74 44.44 10.27
CA HIS A 423 16.16 44.05 10.31
C HIS A 423 16.87 44.70 9.11
N GLY A 424 18.01 45.31 9.35
CA GLY A 424 18.82 45.97 8.34
C GLY A 424 19.85 46.91 8.95
N GLU A 425 20.64 47.55 8.10
CA GLU A 425 21.48 48.67 8.51
C GLU A 425 20.63 49.81 9.10
N GLY A 426 21.12 50.47 10.17
CA GLY A 426 20.46 51.63 10.80
C GLY A 426 19.61 51.32 12.05
N LEU A 427 19.57 50.06 12.50
CA LEU A 427 18.91 49.65 13.74
C LEU A 427 19.85 49.79 14.96
N GLU A 428 19.84 50.96 15.59
CA GLU A 428 20.71 51.25 16.72
C GLU A 428 20.45 50.31 17.92
N GLY A 429 21.50 49.65 18.39
CA GLY A 429 21.46 48.75 19.55
C GLY A 429 20.90 47.35 19.26
N ALA A 430 20.52 47.04 18.01
CA ALA A 430 20.13 45.69 17.60
C ALA A 430 21.30 44.71 17.76
N ALA A 431 21.02 43.52 18.29
CA ALA A 431 22.02 42.47 18.49
C ALA A 431 22.43 41.78 17.18
N VAL A 432 21.51 41.68 16.22
CA VAL A 432 21.73 41.06 14.90
C VAL A 432 21.02 41.91 13.83
N PRO A 433 21.57 43.10 13.48
CA PRO A 433 20.91 44.02 12.56
C PRO A 433 20.86 43.49 11.12
N LEU A 434 21.79 42.63 10.69
CA LEU A 434 21.84 42.09 9.33
C LEU A 434 21.83 40.56 9.37
N PRO A 435 20.66 39.95 9.57
CA PRO A 435 20.57 38.49 9.60
C PRO A 435 20.68 37.88 8.20
N VAL A 436 21.21 36.66 8.16
CA VAL A 436 21.25 35.86 6.94
C VAL A 436 19.94 35.08 6.81
N TRP A 437 19.30 35.17 5.64
CA TRP A 437 18.04 34.51 5.30
C TRP A 437 18.08 33.01 5.57
N THR A 438 19.24 32.38 5.36
CA THR A 438 19.43 30.95 5.57
C THR A 438 19.76 30.56 7.02
N ALA A 439 19.87 31.52 7.94
CA ALA A 439 20.17 31.31 9.36
C ALA A 439 19.15 32.02 10.29
N PRO A 440 17.85 31.66 10.21
CA PRO A 440 16.78 32.36 10.92
C PRO A 440 16.83 32.29 12.45
N GLU A 441 17.53 31.30 13.00
CA GLU A 441 17.73 31.11 14.44
C GLU A 441 18.51 32.25 15.12
N GLU A 442 19.25 33.07 14.35
CA GLU A 442 20.00 34.19 14.87
C GLU A 442 19.08 35.31 15.42
N VAL A 443 17.86 35.43 14.90
CA VAL A 443 16.93 36.54 15.15
C VAL A 443 15.70 36.12 15.95
N ALA A 444 15.19 34.91 15.71
CA ALA A 444 13.91 34.46 16.23
C ALA A 444 13.77 34.63 17.76
N GLY A 445 12.71 35.32 18.20
CA GLY A 445 12.34 35.45 19.62
C GLY A 445 13.16 36.39 20.48
N ARG A 446 14.07 37.18 19.90
CA ARG A 446 14.92 38.09 20.67
C ARG A 446 14.33 39.50 20.70
N CYS A 447 13.94 39.98 21.88
CA CYS A 447 13.46 41.36 22.07
C CYS A 447 14.48 42.43 21.66
N ASN A 448 15.78 42.12 21.63
CA ASN A 448 16.84 43.03 21.16
C ASN A 448 17.27 42.78 19.70
N ALA A 449 16.48 42.04 18.92
CA ALA A 449 16.78 41.77 17.52
C ALA A 449 16.69 43.04 16.65
N CYS A 450 15.68 43.88 16.90
CA CYS A 450 15.38 45.04 16.05
C CYS A 450 15.90 46.37 16.62
N HIS A 451 16.08 46.47 17.93
CA HIS A 451 16.59 47.67 18.61
C HIS A 451 17.27 47.31 19.94
N GLY A 452 17.94 48.28 20.55
CA GLY A 452 18.49 48.10 21.90
C GLY A 452 17.44 47.72 22.94
N LEU A 453 17.81 46.86 23.89
CA LEU A 453 17.00 46.51 25.06
C LEU A 453 17.78 46.86 26.34
N PRO A 454 17.41 47.92 27.08
CA PRO A 454 16.31 48.86 26.80
C PRO A 454 16.58 49.76 25.57
N PRO A 455 15.54 50.38 24.96
CA PRO A 455 15.72 51.40 23.94
C PRO A 455 16.58 52.57 24.42
N ALA A 456 17.10 53.37 23.49
CA ALA A 456 17.90 54.55 23.81
C ALA A 456 17.13 55.55 24.71
N ALA A 457 17.88 56.42 25.39
CA ALA A 457 17.31 57.47 26.23
C ALA A 457 16.20 58.26 25.49
N PRO A 458 15.10 58.62 26.19
CA PRO A 458 14.99 58.78 27.63
C PRO A 458 14.37 57.58 28.39
N HIS A 459 14.47 56.33 27.89
CA HIS A 459 13.99 55.15 28.63
C HIS A 459 14.58 55.11 30.06
N PRO A 460 13.74 54.98 31.11
CA PRO A 460 14.21 54.96 32.48
C PRO A 460 14.96 53.65 32.80
N ASP A 461 15.94 53.71 33.69
CA ASP A 461 16.62 52.52 34.21
C ASP A 461 15.73 51.84 35.28
N PHE A 462 14.82 50.98 34.83
CA PHE A 462 13.80 50.32 35.64
C PHE A 462 13.55 48.87 35.17
N GLU A 463 13.64 47.91 36.10
CA GLU A 463 13.55 46.47 35.79
C GLU A 463 12.11 45.93 35.73
N GLY A 464 11.11 46.70 36.18
CA GLY A 464 9.70 46.28 36.21
C GLY A 464 8.97 46.48 34.87
N CYS A 465 9.45 45.87 33.79
CA CYS A 465 8.94 46.10 32.42
C CYS A 465 7.41 45.95 32.31
N ALA A 466 6.83 44.92 32.95
CA ALA A 466 5.39 44.61 32.96
C ALA A 466 4.54 45.54 33.87
N SER A 467 5.12 46.63 34.38
CA SER A 467 4.38 47.61 35.18
C SER A 467 3.29 48.27 34.34
N THR A 468 2.08 48.39 34.88
CA THR A 468 0.96 49.12 34.24
C THR A 468 1.24 50.61 34.01
N LEU A 469 2.30 51.16 34.63
CA LEU A 469 2.78 52.52 34.38
C LEU A 469 3.61 52.63 33.08
N CYS A 470 4.15 51.50 32.60
CA CYS A 470 5.01 51.42 31.41
C CYS A 470 4.35 50.49 30.39
N HIS A 471 4.85 49.27 30.18
CA HIS A 471 4.37 48.37 29.13
C HIS A 471 3.13 47.55 29.52
N GLY A 472 2.72 47.59 30.80
CA GLY A 472 1.53 46.90 31.27
C GLY A 472 1.46 45.43 30.86
N GLY A 473 0.35 45.04 30.24
CA GLY A 473 0.11 43.66 29.79
C GLY A 473 0.78 43.29 28.46
N GLU A 474 1.46 44.22 27.80
CA GLU A 474 2.09 44.02 26.48
C GLU A 474 3.45 43.31 26.59
N VAL A 475 4.08 43.40 27.77
CA VAL A 475 5.35 42.76 28.09
C VAL A 475 5.18 41.92 29.35
N SER A 476 5.69 40.69 29.33
CA SER A 476 5.87 39.86 30.53
C SER A 476 7.35 39.85 30.91
N HIS A 477 7.67 39.46 32.16
CA HIS A 477 9.06 39.35 32.61
C HIS A 477 9.30 38.03 33.36
N PRO A 478 9.30 36.89 32.66
CA PRO A 478 9.61 35.59 33.25
C PRO A 478 11.08 35.45 33.65
N PRO A 479 11.45 34.39 34.40
CA PRO A 479 12.84 34.03 34.64
C PRO A 479 13.55 33.70 33.31
N GLY A 480 14.21 34.69 32.72
CA GLY A 480 14.74 34.63 31.35
C GLY A 480 14.87 36.01 30.69
N GLY A 481 14.13 37.01 31.17
CA GLY A 481 14.13 38.38 30.65
C GLY A 481 12.72 38.82 30.22
N PRO A 482 12.57 40.04 29.67
CA PRO A 482 11.29 40.51 29.17
C PRO A 482 10.91 39.81 27.86
N GLU A 483 9.63 39.45 27.72
CA GLU A 483 9.04 38.84 26.51
C GLU A 483 7.80 39.63 26.07
N ILE A 484 7.53 39.68 24.77
CA ILE A 484 6.32 40.32 24.23
C ILE A 484 5.13 39.35 24.37
N THR A 485 4.06 39.78 25.03
CA THR A 485 2.83 38.99 25.15
C THR A 485 2.04 38.99 23.84
N GLU A 486 1.05 38.12 23.72
CA GLU A 486 0.12 38.13 22.57
C GLU A 486 -0.52 39.51 22.35
N ALA A 487 -0.88 40.20 23.44
CA ALA A 487 -1.41 41.56 23.38
C ALA A 487 -0.36 42.59 22.91
N GLY A 488 0.91 42.41 23.27
CA GLY A 488 1.99 43.27 22.79
C GLY A 488 2.30 43.07 21.31
N ARG A 489 2.21 41.84 20.79
CA ARG A 489 2.51 41.53 19.38
C ARG A 489 1.64 42.30 18.39
N THR A 490 0.41 42.64 18.76
CA THR A 490 -0.54 43.35 17.87
C THR A 490 -0.23 44.84 17.70
N ILE A 491 0.52 45.44 18.63
CA ILE A 491 0.86 46.88 18.62
C ILE A 491 2.36 47.16 18.48
N HIS A 492 3.22 46.16 18.65
CA HIS A 492 4.67 46.33 18.59
C HIS A 492 5.20 46.49 17.15
N VAL A 493 4.43 46.09 16.13
CA VAL A 493 4.95 45.83 14.77
C VAL A 493 4.22 46.59 13.64
N ASP A 494 3.32 47.52 13.95
CA ASP A 494 2.83 48.47 12.91
C ASP A 494 3.89 49.56 12.54
N GLY A 495 5.06 49.50 13.17
CA GLY A 495 6.15 50.44 12.98
C GLY A 495 6.02 51.71 13.83
N MET A 496 4.95 51.87 14.62
CA MET A 496 4.72 52.97 15.54
C MET A 496 5.04 52.56 16.98
N ILE A 497 5.68 53.45 17.73
CA ILE A 497 5.90 53.27 19.18
C ILE A 497 4.79 54.06 19.88
N ASP A 498 3.77 53.36 20.35
CA ASP A 498 2.71 53.95 21.16
C ASP A 498 3.18 54.05 22.61
N PHE A 499 3.52 55.26 23.06
CA PHE A 499 3.79 55.51 24.48
C PHE A 499 2.45 55.65 25.23
N GLY A 500 2.17 54.72 26.14
CA GLY A 500 0.89 54.62 26.85
C GLY A 500 0.47 55.87 27.65
N GLY A 501 -0.80 56.25 27.50
CA GLY A 501 -1.50 57.20 28.35
C GLY A 501 -2.70 57.89 27.68
N ALA A 502 -3.81 57.14 27.51
CA ALA A 502 -5.12 57.60 27.03
C ALA A 502 -5.72 58.78 27.84
N PRO A 503 -6.88 59.34 27.49
CA PRO A 503 -7.81 59.78 28.52
C PRO A 503 -8.45 58.57 29.23
#